data_AF-A0A952XJ88-F1
#
_entry.id   AF-A0A952XJ88-F1
#
_cell.length_a   1.000
_cell.length_b   1.000
_cell.length_c   1.000
_cell.angle_alpha   90.00
_cell.angle_beta   90.00
_cell.angle_gamma   90.00
#
_symmetry.space_group_name_H-M   'P 1'
#
loop_
_entity.id
_entity.type
_entity.pdbx_description
1 polymer ?
#
loop_
_entity_poly.entity_id
_entity_poly.type
_entity_poly.pdbx_seq_one_letter_code
_entity_poly.pdbx_strand_id
1 'polypeptide(L)'
;MMLRALVLSSLLALAACGQNTTAPTPPAPSERDPAALNIEVGRYGVMLDQVAALTLDRPGVGEPEATDLRDLSRRLRETVWRYNIERSRLCARGLFTDVACGPVFNPIWIADAPAAEPTIEEIRSRADEVGREVSGFWNVVCEDARTRAPDEEARRSACAIE
;
A
#
# COMPACT_ATOMS: atom_id res chain seq x y z
N MET A 1 -18.47 -72.62 14.92
CA MET A 1 -18.82 -71.38 14.18
C MET A 1 -19.84 -70.62 15.01
N MET A 2 -19.46 -69.44 15.50
CA MET A 2 -20.22 -68.57 16.40
C MET A 2 -20.51 -67.23 15.69
N LEU A 3 -21.79 -66.84 15.72
CA LEU A 3 -22.37 -65.51 15.96
C LEU A 3 -21.99 -64.26 15.12
N ARG A 4 -23.08 -63.49 14.87
CA ARG A 4 -23.23 -62.01 14.79
C ARG A 4 -23.02 -61.34 13.44
N ALA A 5 -23.71 -60.26 13.08
CA ALA A 5 -24.98 -59.65 13.50
C ALA A 5 -25.17 -58.41 12.60
N LEU A 6 -26.34 -58.28 12.00
CA LEU A 6 -27.16 -57.05 11.88
C LEU A 6 -26.42 -55.70 11.75
N VAL A 7 -26.46 -55.16 10.53
CA VAL A 7 -26.06 -53.78 10.20
C VAL A 7 -27.14 -52.80 10.64
N LEU A 8 -26.67 -51.80 11.36
CA LEU A 8 -27.39 -50.73 12.04
C LEU A 8 -28.23 -49.86 11.09
N SER A 9 -29.48 -49.67 11.50
CA SER A 9 -30.30 -48.50 11.22
C SER A 9 -30.15 -47.50 12.35
N SER A 10 -29.62 -46.31 12.08
CA SER A 10 -29.74 -45.10 12.92
C SER A 10 -28.95 -43.97 12.25
N LEU A 11 -29.54 -43.13 11.39
CA LEU A 11 -30.26 -41.91 11.79
C LEU A 11 -29.57 -41.19 12.97
N LEU A 12 -28.39 -40.63 12.70
CA LEU A 12 -27.79 -39.60 13.54
C LEU A 12 -28.33 -38.25 13.10
N ALA A 13 -29.20 -37.73 13.97
CA ALA A 13 -29.82 -36.43 13.91
C ALA A 13 -28.78 -35.31 13.78
N LEU A 14 -29.09 -34.36 12.91
CA LEU A 14 -28.62 -32.98 12.99
C LEU A 14 -29.07 -32.41 14.34
N ALA A 15 -28.20 -32.48 15.34
CA ALA A 15 -28.34 -31.73 16.58
C ALA A 15 -27.35 -30.57 16.57
N ALA A 16 -27.91 -29.40 16.26
CA ALA A 16 -27.61 -28.09 16.83
C ALA A 16 -26.15 -27.73 17.15
N CYS A 17 -25.65 -26.74 16.40
CA CYS A 17 -24.79 -25.68 16.91
C CYS A 17 -25.32 -25.18 18.25
N GLY A 18 -24.59 -25.46 19.33
CA GLY A 18 -25.02 -25.15 20.69
C GLY A 18 -23.87 -25.24 21.68
N GLN A 19 -22.70 -24.72 21.32
CA GLN A 19 -21.65 -24.43 22.29
C GLN A 19 -21.68 -22.92 22.58
N ASN A 20 -22.57 -22.55 23.50
CA ASN A 20 -22.47 -21.34 24.30
C ASN A 20 -21.25 -21.46 25.22
N THR A 21 -20.05 -21.41 24.66
CA THR A 21 -18.89 -20.94 25.40
C THR A 21 -18.92 -19.43 25.30
N THR A 22 -19.48 -18.78 26.33
CA THR A 22 -19.18 -17.38 26.61
C THR A 22 -17.68 -17.29 26.79
N ALA A 23 -16.96 -17.04 25.69
CA ALA A 23 -15.58 -16.63 25.76
C ALA A 23 -15.57 -15.39 26.67
N PRO A 24 -14.68 -15.32 27.68
CA PRO A 24 -14.55 -14.11 28.47
C PRO A 24 -14.40 -12.95 27.49
N THR A 25 -15.29 -11.97 27.58
CA THR A 25 -15.16 -10.73 26.83
C THR A 25 -13.74 -10.23 27.09
N PRO A 26 -12.89 -10.13 26.05
CA PRO A 26 -11.54 -9.63 26.24
C PRO A 26 -11.64 -8.30 27.00
N PRO A 27 -10.79 -8.07 28.02
CA PRO A 27 -10.79 -6.79 28.71
C PRO A 27 -10.76 -5.69 27.67
N ALA A 28 -11.63 -4.69 27.82
CA ALA A 28 -11.66 -3.56 26.90
C ALA A 28 -10.22 -3.05 26.73
N PRO A 29 -9.72 -2.92 25.49
CA PRO A 29 -8.34 -2.55 25.29
C PRO A 29 -8.10 -1.23 26.02
N SER A 30 -7.09 -1.20 26.89
CA SER A 30 -6.74 0.06 27.55
C SER A 30 -6.39 1.08 26.46
N GLU A 31 -6.75 2.35 26.62
CA GLU A 31 -6.42 3.44 25.65
C GLU A 31 -4.91 3.56 25.33
N ARG A 32 -4.06 2.83 26.05
CA ARG A 32 -2.60 2.77 25.87
C ARG A 32 -2.09 1.43 25.33
N ASP A 33 -2.95 0.49 24.95
CA ASP A 33 -2.55 -0.79 24.37
C ASP A 33 -2.11 -0.61 22.90
N PRO A 34 -0.81 -0.85 22.57
CA PRO A 34 -0.34 -0.77 21.19
C PRO A 34 -1.07 -1.71 20.23
N ALA A 35 -1.58 -2.85 20.70
CA ALA A 35 -2.34 -3.77 19.87
C ALA A 35 -3.68 -3.16 19.43
N ALA A 36 -4.34 -2.43 20.34
CA ALA A 36 -5.56 -1.69 20.03
C ALA A 36 -5.33 -0.60 18.98
N LEU A 37 -4.24 0.16 19.13
CA LEU A 37 -3.84 1.18 18.15
C LEU A 37 -3.49 0.58 16.79
N ASN A 38 -2.84 -0.57 16.75
CA ASN A 38 -2.54 -1.27 15.49
C ASN A 38 -3.81 -1.70 14.74
N ILE A 39 -4.82 -2.20 15.46
CA ILE A 39 -6.13 -2.53 14.88
C ILE A 39 -6.77 -1.26 14.30
N GLU A 40 -6.72 -0.16 15.04
CA GLU A 40 -7.31 1.12 14.64
C GLU A 40 -6.63 1.69 13.38
N VAL A 41 -5.29 1.69 13.33
CA VAL A 41 -4.54 2.09 12.13
C VAL A 41 -4.90 1.21 10.93
N GLY A 42 -5.03 -0.11 11.13
CA GLY A 42 -5.47 -1.03 10.09
C GLY A 42 -6.89 -0.72 9.58
N ARG A 43 -7.80 -0.33 10.48
CA ARG A 43 -9.17 0.08 10.14
C ARG A 43 -9.18 1.30 9.22
N TYR A 44 -8.34 2.31 9.49
CA TYR A 44 -8.23 3.47 8.61
C TYR A 44 -7.77 3.10 7.20
N GLY A 45 -6.83 2.15 7.07
CA GLY A 45 -6.41 1.62 5.77
C GLY A 45 -7.59 1.03 4.98
N VAL A 46 -8.38 0.15 5.61
CA VAL A 46 -9.57 -0.45 4.97
C VAL A 46 -10.59 0.62 4.56
N MET A 47 -10.82 1.64 5.39
CA MET A 47 -11.73 2.73 5.06
C MET A 47 -11.25 3.51 3.80
N LEU A 48 -9.95 3.75 3.66
CA LEU A 48 -9.38 4.41 2.48
C LEU A 48 -9.47 3.52 1.24
N ASP A 49 -9.22 2.22 1.36
CA ASP A 49 -9.37 1.27 0.27
C ASP A 49 -10.82 1.20 -0.22
N GLN A 50 -11.79 1.26 0.69
CA GLN A 50 -13.21 1.34 0.36
C GLN A 50 -13.56 2.63 -0.40
N VAL A 51 -13.00 3.78 0.01
CA VAL A 51 -13.18 5.05 -0.72
C VAL A 51 -12.67 4.92 -2.16
N ALA A 52 -11.48 4.35 -2.35
CA ALA A 52 -10.94 4.10 -3.68
C ALA A 52 -11.86 3.18 -4.50
N ALA A 53 -12.24 2.03 -3.96
CA ALA A 53 -13.10 1.06 -4.64
C ALA A 53 -14.47 1.65 -5.05
N LEU A 54 -15.08 2.46 -4.19
CA LEU A 54 -16.38 3.08 -4.45
C LEU A 54 -16.32 4.27 -5.43
N THR A 55 -15.12 4.78 -5.73
CA THR A 55 -14.95 5.97 -6.59
C THR A 55 -14.41 5.66 -7.98
N LEU A 56 -13.82 4.48 -8.20
CA LEU A 56 -13.25 4.07 -9.50
C LEU A 56 -14.25 4.20 -10.66
N ASP A 57 -15.47 3.68 -10.50
CA ASP A 57 -16.47 3.64 -11.59
C ASP A 57 -17.60 4.64 -11.40
N ARG A 58 -17.36 5.75 -10.69
CA ARG A 58 -18.41 6.72 -10.37
C ARG A 58 -19.00 7.32 -11.65
N PRO A 59 -20.29 7.11 -11.96
CA PRO A 59 -20.88 7.62 -13.18
C PRO A 59 -20.83 9.15 -13.25
N GLY A 60 -20.53 9.68 -14.44
CA GLY A 60 -20.45 11.12 -14.69
C GLY A 60 -19.12 11.76 -14.30
N VAL A 61 -18.14 10.99 -13.82
CA VAL A 61 -16.75 11.42 -13.66
C VAL A 61 -15.96 10.87 -14.83
N GLY A 62 -15.54 11.75 -15.75
CA GLY A 62 -14.63 11.37 -16.83
C GLY A 62 -13.19 11.27 -16.32
N GLU A 63 -12.39 10.42 -16.94
CA GLU A 63 -10.94 10.47 -16.72
C GLU A 63 -10.40 11.80 -17.28
N PRO A 64 -9.56 12.52 -16.52
CA PRO A 64 -8.88 13.70 -17.04
C PRO A 64 -8.01 13.34 -18.24
N GLU A 65 -7.95 14.22 -19.24
CA GLU A 65 -7.05 14.05 -20.37
C GLU A 65 -5.60 14.01 -19.89
N ALA A 66 -4.78 13.10 -20.43
CA ALA A 66 -3.39 12.92 -20.02
C ALA A 66 -2.52 14.20 -20.19
N THR A 67 -2.97 15.13 -21.03
CA THR A 67 -2.30 16.41 -21.31
C THR A 67 -2.84 17.58 -20.49
N ASP A 68 -3.85 17.40 -19.64
CA ASP A 68 -4.31 18.43 -18.73
C ASP A 68 -3.22 18.76 -17.69
N LEU A 69 -2.77 20.01 -17.67
CA LEU A 69 -1.71 20.47 -16.77
C LEU A 69 -2.11 20.37 -15.30
N ARG A 70 -3.40 20.54 -14.98
CA ARG A 70 -3.90 20.35 -13.61
C ARG A 70 -3.80 18.90 -13.19
N ASP A 71 -4.13 17.99 -14.10
CA ASP A 71 -4.03 16.56 -13.87
C ASP A 71 -2.58 16.11 -13.72
N LEU A 72 -1.68 16.60 -14.58
CA LEU A 72 -0.24 16.36 -14.45
C LEU A 72 0.30 16.86 -13.11
N SER A 73 -0.11 18.05 -12.67
CA SER A 73 0.27 18.56 -11.34
C SER A 73 -0.25 17.68 -10.21
N ARG A 74 -1.49 17.19 -10.30
CA ARG A 74 -2.06 16.26 -9.32
C ARG A 74 -1.24 14.96 -9.27
N ARG A 75 -0.95 14.34 -10.42
CA ARG A 75 -0.15 13.10 -10.50
C ARG A 75 1.28 13.27 -9.99
N LEU A 76 1.89 14.44 -10.18
CA LEU A 76 3.19 14.75 -9.59
C LEU A 76 3.13 14.78 -8.06
N ARG A 77 2.10 15.40 -7.46
CA ARG A 77 1.89 15.37 -5.99
C ARG A 77 1.71 13.95 -5.48
N GLU A 78 0.90 13.14 -6.16
CA GLU A 78 0.70 11.73 -5.82
C GLU A 78 1.99 10.91 -5.92
N THR A 79 2.83 11.21 -6.90
CA THR A 79 4.14 10.57 -7.05
C THR A 79 5.06 10.89 -5.87
N VAL A 80 5.06 12.14 -5.38
CA VAL A 80 5.80 12.53 -4.17
C VAL A 80 5.30 11.77 -2.94
N TRP A 81 3.98 11.65 -2.75
CA TRP A 81 3.42 10.88 -1.64
C TRP A 81 3.83 9.41 -1.70
N ARG A 82 3.71 8.79 -2.88
CA ARG A 82 4.13 7.40 -3.09
C ARG A 82 5.61 7.20 -2.81
N TYR A 83 6.46 8.09 -3.32
CA TYR A 83 7.91 8.07 -3.07
C TYR A 83 8.24 8.11 -1.57
N ASN A 84 7.62 9.03 -0.82
CA ASN A 84 7.85 9.15 0.62
C ASN A 84 7.33 7.93 1.40
N ILE A 85 6.21 7.34 0.99
CA ILE A 85 5.69 6.10 1.58
C ILE A 85 6.67 4.94 1.38
N GLU A 86 7.21 4.77 0.16
CA GLU A 86 8.18 3.69 -0.10
C GLU A 86 9.47 3.86 0.70
N ARG A 87 10.00 5.09 0.79
CA ARG A 87 11.15 5.40 1.65
C ARG A 87 10.88 5.06 3.11
N SER A 88 9.72 5.46 3.63
CA SER A 88 9.31 5.16 5.00
C SER A 88 9.25 3.65 5.26
N ARG A 89 8.69 2.87 4.31
CA ARG A 89 8.62 1.40 4.40
C ARG A 89 10.00 0.74 4.45
N LEU A 90 10.95 1.19 3.63
CA LEU A 90 12.31 0.65 3.65
C LEU A 90 13.06 1.05 4.93
N CYS A 91 12.92 2.31 5.36
CA CYS A 91 13.52 2.80 6.59
C CYS A 91 13.04 2.01 7.82
N ALA A 92 11.72 1.77 7.94
CA ALA A 92 11.15 0.99 9.03
C ALA A 92 11.68 -0.45 9.11
N ARG A 93 12.19 -0.98 7.99
CA ARG A 93 12.81 -2.31 7.89
C ARG A 93 14.33 -2.29 8.06
N GLY A 94 14.94 -1.12 8.27
CA GLY A 94 16.39 -0.96 8.33
C GLY A 94 17.10 -1.14 6.99
N LEU A 95 16.38 -0.97 5.87
CA LEU A 95 16.93 -1.13 4.53
C LEU A 95 17.26 0.23 3.92
N PHE A 96 18.43 0.33 3.27
CA PHE A 96 18.88 1.53 2.54
C PHE A 96 18.81 2.81 3.37
N THR A 97 19.19 2.75 4.66
CA THR A 97 18.96 3.83 5.65
C THR A 97 19.48 5.19 5.20
N ASP A 98 20.58 5.24 4.47
CA ASP A 98 21.20 6.48 3.98
C ASP A 98 20.30 7.26 3.01
N VAL A 99 19.46 6.56 2.25
CA VAL A 99 18.51 7.18 1.30
C VAL A 99 17.06 7.12 1.78
N ALA A 100 16.71 6.12 2.60
CA ALA A 100 15.34 5.87 3.05
C ALA A 100 14.95 6.62 4.33
N CYS A 101 15.88 6.83 5.27
CA CYS A 101 15.58 7.37 6.60
C CYS A 101 15.78 8.90 6.74
N GLY A 102 15.92 9.61 5.63
CA GLY A 102 16.07 11.06 5.61
C GLY A 102 14.75 11.82 5.82
N PRO A 103 14.80 13.17 5.78
CA PRO A 103 13.58 13.98 5.80
C PRO A 103 12.66 13.64 4.63
N VAL A 104 11.36 13.89 4.83
CA VAL A 104 10.33 13.75 3.80
C VAL A 104 10.61 14.75 2.69
N PHE A 105 10.56 14.30 1.44
CA PHE A 105 10.63 15.20 0.30
C PHE A 105 9.31 15.96 0.19
N ASN A 106 9.33 17.26 0.50
CA ASN A 106 8.13 18.09 0.64
C ASN A 106 8.32 19.44 -0.06
N PRO A 107 8.28 19.46 -1.41
CA PRO A 107 8.46 20.69 -2.16
C PRO A 107 7.28 21.65 -1.98
N ILE A 108 7.51 22.96 -2.11
CA ILE A 108 6.52 24.00 -1.77
C ILE A 108 5.18 23.80 -2.52
N TRP A 109 5.25 23.43 -3.80
CA TRP A 109 4.09 23.24 -4.67
C TRP A 109 3.20 22.05 -4.30
N ILE A 110 3.62 21.19 -3.36
CA ILE A 110 2.79 20.09 -2.85
C ILE A 110 1.51 20.62 -2.17
N ALA A 111 1.57 21.84 -1.64
CA ALA A 111 0.49 22.51 -0.93
C ALA A 111 -0.33 23.44 -1.84
N ASP A 112 -0.04 23.49 -3.14
CA ASP A 112 -0.82 24.28 -4.10
C ASP A 112 -2.31 23.90 -4.05
N ALA A 113 -3.17 24.90 -4.20
CA ALA A 113 -4.61 24.68 -4.24
C ALA A 113 -5.00 23.69 -5.35
N PRO A 114 -6.07 22.88 -5.16
CA PRO A 114 -6.52 21.95 -6.20
C PRO A 114 -6.89 22.62 -7.53
N ALA A 115 -7.31 23.89 -7.48
CA ALA A 115 -7.69 24.69 -8.64
C ALA A 115 -6.53 25.50 -9.26
N ALA A 116 -5.30 25.32 -8.78
CA ALA A 116 -4.14 26.00 -9.36
C ALA A 116 -3.97 25.62 -10.85
N GLU A 117 -3.57 26.59 -11.66
CA GLU A 117 -3.32 26.44 -13.10
C GLU A 117 -1.82 26.62 -13.39
N PRO A 118 -0.99 25.58 -13.16
CA PRO A 118 0.42 25.68 -13.42
C PRO A 118 0.71 25.75 -14.92
N THR A 119 1.76 26.46 -15.30
CA THR A 119 2.26 26.49 -16.68
C THR A 119 2.99 25.18 -17.02
N ILE A 120 3.19 24.92 -18.32
CA ILE A 120 3.96 23.74 -18.74
C ILE A 120 5.43 23.83 -18.27
N GLU A 121 6.01 25.02 -18.20
CA GLU A 121 7.34 25.26 -17.64
C GLU A 121 7.41 24.91 -16.16
N GLU A 122 6.39 25.27 -15.38
CA GLU A 122 6.30 24.89 -13.97
C GLU A 122 6.15 23.39 -13.80
N ILE A 123 5.30 22.74 -14.59
CA ILE A 123 5.15 21.27 -14.58
C ILE A 123 6.48 20.57 -14.89
N ARG A 124 7.22 21.03 -15.90
CA ARG A 124 8.55 20.49 -16.23
C ARG A 124 9.52 20.65 -15.08
N SER A 125 9.60 21.84 -14.50
CA SER A 125 10.48 22.11 -13.35
C SER A 125 10.16 21.21 -12.15
N ARG A 126 8.87 21.03 -11.84
CA ARG A 126 8.39 20.11 -10.78
C ARG A 126 8.73 18.66 -11.10
N ALA A 127 8.54 18.23 -12.35
CA ALA A 127 8.87 16.88 -12.79
C ALA A 127 10.38 16.60 -12.70
N ASP A 128 11.23 17.56 -13.06
CA ASP A 128 12.68 17.44 -12.92
C ASP A 128 13.11 17.32 -11.45
N GLU A 129 12.44 18.07 -10.56
CA GLU A 129 12.68 17.99 -9.11
C GLU A 129 12.33 16.61 -8.56
N VAL A 130 11.12 16.11 -8.84
CA VAL A 130 10.69 14.75 -8.45
C VAL A 130 11.60 13.70 -9.08
N GLY A 131 11.96 13.87 -10.35
CA GLY A 131 12.79 12.96 -11.11
C GLY A 131 14.17 12.76 -10.50
N ARG A 132 14.81 13.82 -9.98
CA ARG A 132 16.10 13.70 -9.29
C ARG A 132 16.01 12.83 -8.03
N GLU A 133 15.00 13.08 -7.18
CA GLU A 133 14.80 12.35 -5.93
C GLU A 133 14.46 10.87 -6.17
N VAL A 134 13.52 10.62 -7.08
CA VAL A 134 13.07 9.26 -7.43
C VAL A 134 14.19 8.47 -8.11
N SER A 135 14.90 9.07 -9.07
CA SER A 135 15.98 8.38 -9.78
C SER A 135 17.16 8.05 -8.86
N GLY A 136 17.53 8.97 -7.96
CA GLY A 136 18.58 8.72 -6.96
C GLY A 136 18.25 7.53 -6.06
N PHE A 137 17.04 7.51 -5.50
CA PHE A 137 16.56 6.39 -4.69
C PHE A 137 16.47 5.08 -5.46
N TRP A 138 15.87 5.11 -6.66
CA TRP A 138 15.72 3.94 -7.52
C TRP A 138 17.07 3.34 -7.88
N ASN A 139 18.05 4.16 -8.28
CA ASN A 139 19.40 3.69 -8.62
C ASN A 139 20.04 2.91 -7.47
N VAL A 140 19.96 3.42 -6.23
CA VAL A 140 20.55 2.73 -5.06
C VAL A 140 19.91 1.37 -4.83
N VAL A 141 18.58 1.29 -4.87
CA VAL A 141 17.85 0.02 -4.66
C VAL A 141 18.15 -0.97 -5.80
N CYS A 142 18.22 -0.48 -7.03
CA CYS A 142 18.44 -1.31 -8.21
C CYS A 142 19.87 -1.81 -8.31
N GLU A 143 20.87 -1.02 -7.95
CA GLU A 143 22.25 -1.47 -7.87
C GLU A 143 22.40 -2.60 -6.82
N ASP A 144 21.82 -2.44 -5.63
CA ASP A 144 21.81 -3.52 -4.64
C ASP A 144 21.13 -4.79 -5.18
N ALA A 145 19.97 -4.66 -5.83
CA ALA A 145 19.28 -5.80 -6.44
C ALA A 145 20.15 -6.50 -7.49
N ARG A 146 20.88 -5.74 -8.32
CA ARG A 146 21.82 -6.26 -9.32
C ARG A 146 22.99 -7.01 -8.67
N THR A 147 23.56 -6.49 -7.58
CA THR A 147 24.70 -7.14 -6.90
C THR A 147 24.33 -8.48 -6.25
N ARG A 148 23.06 -8.65 -5.86
CA ARG A 148 22.54 -9.89 -5.26
C ARG A 148 21.93 -10.85 -6.27
N ALA A 149 21.93 -10.51 -7.56
CA ALA A 149 21.34 -11.34 -8.60
C ALA A 149 22.13 -12.66 -8.77
N PRO A 150 21.45 -13.81 -8.91
CA PRO A 150 22.10 -15.12 -8.99
C PRO A 150 22.84 -15.36 -10.32
N ASP A 151 22.46 -14.65 -11.39
CA ASP A 151 23.02 -14.80 -12.73
C ASP A 151 22.92 -13.50 -13.55
N GLU A 152 23.47 -13.53 -14.77
CA GLU A 152 23.51 -12.38 -15.69
C GLU A 152 22.13 -11.95 -16.19
N GLU A 153 21.18 -12.87 -16.31
CA GLU A 153 19.84 -12.57 -16.81
C GLU A 153 19.01 -11.88 -15.73
N ALA A 154 19.05 -12.39 -14.50
CA ALA A 154 18.47 -11.75 -13.33
C ALA A 154 19.08 -10.37 -13.07
N ARG A 155 20.39 -10.20 -13.28
CA ARG A 155 21.06 -8.91 -13.13
C ARG A 155 20.64 -7.90 -14.21
N ARG A 156 20.51 -8.33 -15.47
CA ARG A 156 20.06 -7.45 -16.56
C ARG A 156 18.59 -7.05 -16.44
N SER A 157 17.75 -7.96 -15.94
CA SER A 157 16.31 -7.68 -15.76
C SER A 157 16.01 -6.88 -14.49
N ALA A 158 16.90 -6.86 -13.51
CA ALA A 158 16.75 -6.05 -12.30
C ALA A 158 16.63 -4.55 -12.65
N CYS A 159 15.41 -4.03 -12.45
CA CYS A 159 15.04 -2.67 -12.75
C CYS A 159 15.27 -2.26 -14.22
N ALA A 160 14.98 -3.15 -15.17
CA ALA A 160 14.82 -2.76 -16.56
C ALA A 160 13.51 -1.96 -16.72
N ILE A 161 13.59 -0.78 -17.31
CA ILE A 161 12.44 0.04 -17.72
C ILE A 161 12.60 0.28 -19.22
N GLU A 162 11.53 0.05 -19.99
CA GLU A 162 11.48 0.24 -21.45
C GLU A 162 11.41 1.71 -21.88
#